data_AF-A0A7Y2Z8H2-F1
#
_entry.id   AF-A0A7Y2Z8H2-F1
#
_cell.length_a   1.000
_cell.length_b   1.000
_cell.length_c   1.000
_cell.angle_alpha   90.00
_cell.angle_beta   90.00
_cell.angle_gamma   90.00
#
_symmetry.space_group_name_H-M   'P 1'
#
loop_
_entity.id
_entity.type
_entity.pdbx_description
1 polymer ?
#
loop_
_entity_poly.entity_id
_entity_poly.type
_entity_poly.pdbx_seq_one_letter_code
_entity_poly.pdbx_strand_id
1 'polypeptide(L)'
;VCSVSPERTGLCGAYNWMDCKASFEINPTGPNQPINKGKVLDPDLGRFEGVDEFIKSASKGAIESYNFYSMVNAPMTTCGCCECIAAMLPSCNGVMTVGRDYAGDTPCGMKFTTLAGVMGGGASSPGFVGHSKFNITQGKFILGDGGLLRMVWMPKILKDEIYDRLNARGKAMGVENFADMIADETVGLTEEEILPFLQEKGHPALTMDPLIA
;
A
#
# COMPACT_ATOMS: atom_id res chain seq x y z
N VAL A 1 -10.13 -8.80 7.10
CA VAL A 1 -9.21 -9.72 7.81
C VAL A 1 -7.81 -9.40 7.34
N CYS A 2 -6.90 -9.02 8.25
CA CYS A 2 -5.50 -8.74 7.89
C CYS A 2 -4.69 -10.02 7.95
N SER A 3 -3.97 -10.35 6.88
CA SER A 3 -2.91 -11.35 6.88
C SER A 3 -1.56 -10.63 6.90
N VAL A 4 -0.80 -10.84 7.97
CA VAL A 4 0.48 -10.17 8.20
C VAL A 4 1.63 -11.07 7.76
N SER A 5 2.60 -10.52 7.04
CA SER A 5 3.81 -11.22 6.62
C SER A 5 5.06 -10.40 6.99
N PRO A 6 6.27 -11.00 6.96
CA PRO A 6 7.50 -10.27 7.27
C PRO A 6 7.72 -8.99 6.43
N GLU A 7 7.22 -8.97 5.19
CA GLU A 7 7.34 -7.83 4.27
C GLU A 7 6.01 -7.12 4.00
N ARG A 8 4.98 -7.40 4.81
CA ARG A 8 3.70 -6.68 4.81
C ARG A 8 3.15 -6.62 6.24
N THR A 9 3.56 -5.57 6.94
CA THR A 9 3.07 -5.25 8.29
C THR A 9 1.56 -5.04 8.28
N GLY A 10 0.88 -5.28 9.41
CA GLY A 10 -0.53 -4.92 9.57
C GLY A 10 -0.76 -3.45 9.21
N LEU A 11 -1.89 -3.16 8.56
CA LEU A 11 -2.22 -1.82 8.05
C LEU A 11 -2.25 -0.73 9.13
N CYS A 12 -2.40 -1.10 10.40
CA CYS A 12 -2.37 -0.19 11.54
C CYS A 12 -0.96 0.20 12.01
N GLY A 13 0.09 -0.41 11.44
CA GLY A 13 1.49 -0.16 11.81
C GLY A 13 1.94 -0.80 13.13
N ALA A 14 1.00 -1.19 13.99
CA ALA A 14 1.28 -1.68 15.35
C ALA A 14 1.53 -3.20 15.45
N TYR A 15 1.29 -3.97 14.38
CA TYR A 15 1.48 -5.42 14.38
C TYR A 15 2.35 -5.84 13.19
N ASN A 16 3.59 -6.21 13.47
CA ASN A 16 4.44 -6.93 12.52
C ASN A 16 4.26 -8.45 12.67
N TRP A 17 4.94 -9.23 11.81
CA TRP A 17 4.80 -10.70 11.82
C TRP A 17 5.26 -11.35 13.14
N MET A 18 6.33 -10.84 13.75
CA MET A 18 6.84 -11.33 15.04
C MET A 18 5.85 -11.03 16.17
N ASP A 19 5.21 -9.86 16.16
CA ASP A 19 4.18 -9.50 17.13
C ASP A 19 2.96 -10.42 17.02
N CYS A 20 2.52 -10.72 15.79
CA CYS A 20 1.42 -11.67 15.56
C CYS A 20 1.78 -13.07 16.04
N LYS A 21 3.02 -13.52 15.80
CA LYS A 21 3.51 -14.81 16.30
C LYS A 21 3.50 -14.85 17.83
N ALA A 22 4.07 -13.84 18.49
CA ALA A 22 4.09 -13.73 19.95
C ALA A 22 2.67 -13.68 20.54
N SER A 23 1.76 -12.93 19.91
CA SER A 23 0.34 -12.85 20.32
C SER A 23 -0.35 -14.22 20.31
N PHE A 24 -0.11 -15.04 19.28
CA PHE A 24 -0.61 -16.42 19.23
C PHE A 24 0.03 -17.32 20.29
N GLU A 25 1.34 -17.21 20.52
CA GLU A 25 2.04 -17.98 21.57
C GLU A 25 1.53 -17.64 22.98
N ILE A 26 1.18 -16.37 23.22
CA ILE A 26 0.59 -15.91 24.49
C ILE A 26 -0.84 -16.43 24.66
N ASN A 27 -1.67 -16.32 23.62
CA ASN A 27 -3.04 -16.81 23.64
C ASN A 27 -3.43 -17.48 22.31
N PRO A 28 -3.41 -18.82 22.24
CA PRO A 28 -3.78 -19.57 21.05
C PRO A 28 -5.24 -19.39 20.60
N THR A 29 -6.12 -18.95 21.51
CA THR A 29 -7.53 -18.63 21.20
C THR A 29 -7.75 -17.14 20.89
N GLY A 30 -6.66 -16.38 20.81
CA GLY A 30 -6.67 -14.95 20.55
C GLY A 30 -6.94 -14.57 19.09
N PRO A 31 -6.88 -13.27 18.78
CA PRO A 31 -7.24 -12.75 17.46
C PRO A 31 -6.22 -13.06 16.36
N ASN A 32 -4.97 -13.40 16.72
CA ASN A 32 -3.93 -13.76 15.78
C ASN A 32 -3.86 -15.28 15.64
N GLN A 33 -4.06 -15.77 14.43
CA GLN A 33 -4.01 -17.20 14.11
C GLN A 33 -2.95 -17.46 13.04
N PRO A 34 -2.18 -18.56 13.13
CA PRO A 34 -1.18 -18.89 12.13
C PRO A 34 -1.87 -19.31 10.82
N ILE A 35 -1.29 -18.88 9.70
CA ILE A 35 -1.73 -19.26 8.37
C ILE A 35 -0.61 -20.11 7.75
N ASN A 36 -0.92 -21.35 7.39
CA ASN A 36 0.00 -22.13 6.56
C ASN A 36 -0.07 -21.56 5.14
N LYS A 37 1.08 -21.18 4.56
CA LYS A 37 1.12 -20.48 3.26
C LYS A 37 0.53 -21.34 2.12
N GLY A 38 0.66 -22.66 2.19
CA GLY A 38 0.18 -23.56 1.15
C GLY A 38 0.87 -23.32 -0.20
N LYS A 39 0.18 -23.64 -1.31
CA LYS A 39 0.68 -23.43 -2.66
C LYS A 39 0.75 -21.93 -3.01
N VAL A 40 1.83 -21.53 -3.70
CA VAL A 40 1.90 -20.22 -4.36
C VAL A 40 1.08 -20.29 -5.65
N LEU A 41 -0.02 -19.56 -5.70
CA LEU A 41 -0.91 -19.50 -6.86
C LEU A 41 -0.44 -18.44 -7.86
N ASP A 42 0.05 -17.31 -7.35
CA ASP A 42 0.62 -16.23 -8.15
C ASP A 42 1.78 -15.58 -7.36
N PRO A 43 3.04 -15.74 -7.79
CA PRO A 43 4.19 -15.19 -7.09
C PRO A 43 4.31 -13.65 -7.24
N ASP A 44 3.79 -13.08 -8.33
CA ASP A 44 3.94 -11.67 -8.68
C ASP A 44 2.90 -10.82 -7.94
N LEU A 45 1.65 -11.27 -7.92
CA LEU A 45 0.56 -10.65 -7.15
C LEU A 45 0.57 -11.07 -5.67
N GLY A 46 1.30 -12.13 -5.33
CA GLY A 46 1.38 -12.66 -3.97
C GLY A 46 0.10 -13.35 -3.53
N ARG A 47 -0.41 -14.26 -4.36
CA ARG A 47 -1.59 -15.07 -4.07
C ARG A 47 -1.19 -16.44 -3.54
N PHE A 48 -1.73 -16.82 -2.39
CA PHE A 48 -1.36 -18.03 -1.67
C PHE A 48 -2.60 -18.82 -1.26
N GLU A 49 -2.64 -20.11 -1.59
CA GLU A 49 -3.79 -20.98 -1.36
C GLU A 49 -4.24 -20.99 0.10
N GLY A 50 -3.32 -21.18 1.04
CA GLY A 50 -3.69 -21.24 2.46
C GLY A 50 -4.12 -19.89 3.03
N VAL A 51 -3.75 -18.78 2.37
CA VAL A 51 -4.28 -17.46 2.73
C VAL A 51 -5.70 -17.29 2.19
N ASP A 52 -5.98 -17.68 0.95
CA ASP A 52 -7.33 -17.66 0.37
C ASP A 52 -8.30 -18.49 1.25
N GLU A 53 -7.91 -19.71 1.65
CA GLU A 53 -8.69 -20.57 2.55
C GLU A 53 -8.97 -19.89 3.89
N PHE A 54 -7.95 -19.31 4.52
CA PHE A 54 -8.09 -18.64 5.80
C PHE A 54 -9.01 -17.42 5.71
N ILE A 55 -8.83 -16.57 4.68
CA ILE A 55 -9.64 -15.37 4.48
C ILE A 55 -11.09 -15.74 4.24
N LYS A 56 -11.37 -16.73 3.38
CA LYS A 56 -12.73 -17.19 3.10
C LYS A 56 -13.43 -17.65 4.36
N SER A 57 -12.75 -18.43 5.20
CA SER A 57 -13.29 -18.87 6.50
C SER A 57 -13.50 -17.70 7.47
N ALA A 58 -12.45 -16.89 7.71
CA ALA A 58 -12.46 -15.81 8.71
C ALA A 58 -13.41 -14.66 8.34
N SER A 59 -13.66 -14.45 7.04
CA SER A 59 -14.63 -13.46 6.54
C SER A 59 -16.04 -14.02 6.35
N LYS A 60 -16.28 -15.29 6.71
CA LYS A 60 -17.56 -16.00 6.51
C LYS A 60 -18.03 -15.98 5.04
N GLY A 61 -17.08 -16.11 4.11
CA GLY A 61 -17.32 -16.11 2.67
C GLY A 61 -17.50 -14.73 2.04
N ALA A 62 -17.41 -13.63 2.81
CA ALA A 62 -17.54 -12.29 2.25
C ALA A 62 -16.37 -11.91 1.33
N ILE A 63 -15.17 -12.43 1.62
CA ILE A 63 -13.97 -12.26 0.81
C ILE A 63 -13.40 -13.65 0.52
N GLU A 64 -13.31 -14.02 -0.76
CA GLU A 64 -12.78 -15.33 -1.14
C GLU A 64 -11.26 -15.36 -1.24
N SER A 65 -10.65 -14.26 -1.68
CA SER A 65 -9.20 -14.14 -1.88
C SER A 65 -8.81 -12.66 -1.96
N TYR A 66 -7.52 -12.36 -1.79
CA TYR A 66 -6.92 -11.09 -2.20
C TYR A 66 -5.43 -11.24 -2.51
N ASN A 67 -4.86 -10.26 -3.19
CA ASN A 67 -3.45 -10.21 -3.56
C ASN A 67 -2.63 -9.37 -2.56
N PHE A 68 -1.46 -9.89 -2.16
CA PHE A 68 -0.57 -9.21 -1.22
C PHE A 68 0.27 -8.11 -1.85
N TYR A 69 0.48 -8.16 -3.15
CA TYR A 69 1.43 -7.27 -3.83
C TYR A 69 0.74 -6.42 -4.89
N SER A 70 -0.59 -6.34 -4.90
CA SER A 70 -1.35 -5.49 -5.80
C SER A 70 -2.41 -4.69 -5.06
N MET A 71 -2.57 -3.42 -5.45
CA MET A 71 -3.68 -2.55 -5.12
C MET A 71 -4.74 -2.51 -6.23
N VAL A 72 -4.41 -2.97 -7.45
CA VAL A 72 -5.32 -2.97 -8.61
C VAL A 72 -6.13 -4.26 -8.69
N ASN A 73 -5.46 -5.40 -8.52
CA ASN A 73 -6.05 -6.71 -8.70
C ASN A 73 -6.45 -7.27 -7.35
N ALA A 74 -7.75 -7.31 -7.05
CA ALA A 74 -8.31 -7.89 -5.81
C ALA A 74 -7.51 -7.54 -4.54
N PRO A 75 -7.37 -6.25 -4.18
CA PRO A 75 -6.53 -5.85 -3.07
C PRO A 75 -7.07 -6.33 -1.72
N MET A 76 -6.18 -6.40 -0.73
CA MET A 76 -6.56 -6.63 0.67
C MET A 76 -7.57 -5.58 1.14
N THR A 77 -8.52 -6.02 1.95
CA THR A 77 -9.54 -5.14 2.52
C THR A 77 -8.98 -4.23 3.61
N THR A 78 -9.58 -3.04 3.77
CA THR A 78 -9.11 -2.03 4.72
C THR A 78 -10.08 -1.88 5.89
N CYS A 79 -9.56 -1.87 7.12
CA CYS A 79 -10.34 -1.49 8.31
C CYS A 79 -10.06 -0.03 8.70
N GLY A 80 -10.76 0.48 9.71
CA GLY A 80 -10.73 1.91 10.06
C GLY A 80 -9.44 2.43 10.70
N CYS A 81 -8.50 1.56 11.06
CA CYS A 81 -7.28 1.92 11.78
C CYS A 81 -6.01 1.99 10.90
N CYS A 82 -6.13 2.05 9.58
CA CYS A 82 -4.97 2.29 8.71
C CYS A 82 -4.26 3.61 9.07
N GLU A 83 -2.93 3.59 8.99
CA GLU A 83 -2.11 4.81 9.14
C GLU A 83 -2.12 5.63 7.86
N CYS A 84 -2.09 4.95 6.72
CA CYS A 84 -2.04 5.54 5.39
C CYS A 84 -3.04 4.85 4.45
N ILE A 85 -3.45 5.58 3.41
CA ILE A 85 -4.23 5.04 2.29
C ILE A 85 -3.50 5.36 1.00
N ALA A 86 -3.24 4.33 0.20
CA ALA A 86 -2.76 4.45 -1.16
C ALA A 86 -3.96 4.53 -2.12
N ALA A 87 -3.85 5.40 -3.12
CA ALA A 87 -4.84 5.60 -4.18
C ALA A 87 -4.14 5.72 -5.53
N MET A 88 -4.72 5.13 -6.57
CA MET A 88 -4.19 5.24 -7.93
C MET A 88 -4.42 6.65 -8.50
N LEU A 89 -3.43 7.16 -9.24
CA LEU A 89 -3.51 8.36 -10.06
C LEU A 89 -3.30 7.98 -11.54
N PRO A 90 -4.38 7.71 -12.30
CA PRO A 90 -4.29 7.14 -13.65
C PRO A 90 -3.50 8.01 -14.64
N SER A 91 -3.67 9.33 -14.61
CA SER A 91 -3.00 10.25 -15.54
C SER A 91 -1.49 10.34 -15.28
N CYS A 92 -1.06 9.96 -14.07
CA CYS A 92 0.34 9.89 -13.66
C CYS A 92 0.94 8.48 -13.80
N ASN A 93 0.17 7.48 -14.29
CA ASN A 93 0.55 6.07 -14.32
C ASN A 93 1.12 5.56 -12.98
N GLY A 94 0.58 6.08 -11.87
CA GLY A 94 1.21 6.00 -10.56
C GLY A 94 0.21 5.92 -9.42
N VAL A 95 0.75 6.03 -8.21
CA VAL A 95 0.05 5.87 -6.95
C VAL A 95 0.43 7.03 -6.03
N MET A 96 -0.55 7.57 -5.32
CA MET A 96 -0.31 8.44 -4.18
C MET A 96 -0.51 7.70 -2.86
N THR A 97 0.08 8.19 -1.78
CA THR A 97 -0.30 7.78 -0.42
C THR A 97 -0.52 8.98 0.47
N VAL A 98 -1.52 8.91 1.35
CA VAL A 98 -1.82 9.95 2.33
C VAL A 98 -1.94 9.35 3.72
N GLY A 99 -1.23 9.93 4.69
CA GLY A 99 -1.29 9.54 6.10
C GLY A 99 -2.42 10.25 6.86
N ARG A 100 -2.87 9.63 7.95
CA ARG A 100 -3.91 10.17 8.85
C ARG A 100 -3.59 11.55 9.42
N ASP A 101 -2.31 11.86 9.56
CA ASP A 101 -1.82 13.12 10.13
C ASP A 101 -1.95 14.31 9.15
N TYR A 102 -2.28 14.06 7.88
CA TYR A 102 -2.46 15.09 6.86
C TYR A 102 -3.94 15.39 6.60
N ALA A 103 -4.33 16.66 6.78
CA ALA A 103 -5.72 17.11 6.67
C ALA A 103 -6.06 17.83 5.35
N GLY A 104 -5.07 17.99 4.45
CA GLY A 104 -5.23 18.65 3.18
C GLY A 104 -5.90 17.78 2.12
N ASP A 105 -6.15 18.40 0.97
CA ASP A 105 -6.63 17.71 -0.23
C ASP A 105 -5.50 16.90 -0.88
N THR A 106 -5.85 16.01 -1.79
CA THR A 106 -4.87 15.14 -2.46
C THR A 106 -5.18 15.05 -3.95
N PRO A 107 -4.22 14.64 -4.79
CA PRO A 107 -4.43 14.53 -6.23
C PRO A 107 -5.55 13.58 -6.66
N CYS A 108 -5.99 12.65 -5.80
CA CYS A 108 -7.15 11.79 -6.10
C CYS A 108 -8.50 12.47 -5.83
N GLY A 109 -8.52 13.78 -5.51
CA GLY A 109 -9.73 14.56 -5.26
C GLY A 109 -10.39 14.31 -3.91
N MET A 110 -9.75 13.57 -3.00
CA MET A 110 -10.30 13.23 -1.69
C MET A 110 -9.28 13.43 -0.56
N LYS A 111 -9.77 13.88 0.59
CA LYS A 111 -8.99 13.91 1.85
C LYS A 111 -8.86 12.49 2.43
N PHE A 112 -7.90 12.31 3.35
CA PHE A 112 -7.77 11.05 4.10
C PHE A 112 -9.09 10.61 4.76
N THR A 113 -9.83 11.53 5.38
CA THR A 113 -11.11 11.22 6.06
C THR A 113 -12.17 10.69 5.10
N THR A 114 -12.26 11.26 3.90
CA THR A 114 -13.16 10.79 2.84
C THR A 114 -12.74 9.42 2.34
N LEU A 115 -11.44 9.23 2.04
CA LEU A 115 -10.89 7.94 1.62
C LEU A 115 -11.15 6.85 2.67
N ALA A 116 -10.91 7.15 3.95
CA ALA A 116 -11.16 6.21 5.05
C ALA A 116 -12.63 5.83 5.18
N GLY A 117 -13.56 6.73 4.85
CA GLY A 117 -15.00 6.45 4.80
C GLY A 117 -15.40 5.55 3.64
N VAL A 118 -14.81 5.74 2.46
CA VAL A 118 -15.10 4.95 1.25
C VAL A 118 -14.46 3.55 1.32
N MET A 119 -13.24 3.46 1.84
CA MET A 119 -12.42 2.25 1.83
C MET A 119 -12.51 1.44 3.12
N GLY A 120 -12.96 2.06 4.21
CA GLY A 120 -13.22 1.38 5.47
C GLY A 120 -14.36 0.38 5.37
N GLY A 121 -14.48 -0.49 6.37
CA GLY A 121 -15.60 -1.44 6.46
C GLY A 121 -15.32 -2.82 5.85
N GLY A 122 -14.11 -3.05 5.33
CA GLY A 122 -13.67 -4.40 4.96
C GLY A 122 -14.14 -4.88 3.58
N ALA A 123 -14.52 -3.96 2.69
CA ALA A 123 -14.64 -4.24 1.26
C ALA A 123 -13.26 -4.29 0.57
N SER A 124 -13.17 -5.01 -0.55
CA SER A 124 -12.03 -4.95 -1.46
C SER A 124 -12.34 -3.93 -2.54
N SER A 125 -11.55 -2.86 -2.65
CA SER A 125 -11.78 -1.82 -3.65
C SER A 125 -10.53 -1.62 -4.51
N PRO A 126 -10.51 -2.19 -5.73
CA PRO A 126 -9.47 -1.97 -6.72
C PRO A 126 -9.08 -0.49 -6.88
N GLY A 127 -7.79 -0.23 -6.94
CA GLY A 127 -7.23 1.13 -7.03
C GLY A 127 -6.99 1.82 -5.69
N PHE A 128 -7.35 1.19 -4.58
CA PHE A 128 -7.17 1.74 -3.24
C PHE A 128 -6.76 0.67 -2.23
N VAL A 129 -5.86 0.99 -1.30
CA VAL A 129 -5.50 0.07 -0.21
C VAL A 129 -5.00 0.83 1.01
N GLY A 130 -5.51 0.47 2.19
CA GLY A 130 -4.98 0.93 3.47
C GLY A 130 -3.71 0.17 3.86
N HIS A 131 -2.71 0.89 4.36
CA HIS A 131 -1.43 0.33 4.76
C HIS A 131 -0.81 1.12 5.91
N SER A 132 0.27 0.60 6.48
CA SER A 132 1.07 1.29 7.49
C SER A 132 2.13 2.18 6.85
N LYS A 133 2.65 3.16 7.60
CA LYS A 133 3.80 3.98 7.17
C LYS A 133 5.02 3.09 6.88
N PHE A 134 5.25 2.11 7.74
CA PHE A 134 6.34 1.14 7.59
C PHE A 134 6.24 0.33 6.29
N ASN A 135 5.03 0.02 5.82
CA ASN A 135 4.85 -0.80 4.64
C ASN A 135 5.35 -0.13 3.35
N ILE A 136 5.34 1.21 3.26
CA ILE A 136 5.75 1.96 2.06
C ILE A 136 7.15 1.56 1.57
N THR A 137 8.07 1.31 2.50
CA THR A 137 9.49 1.02 2.19
C THR A 137 9.86 -0.45 2.32
N GLN A 138 8.89 -1.34 2.59
CA GLN A 138 9.12 -2.79 2.60
C GLN A 138 9.29 -3.32 1.17
N GLY A 139 10.05 -4.42 1.03
CA GLY A 139 10.46 -4.95 -0.27
C GLY A 139 9.31 -5.35 -1.20
N LYS A 140 8.16 -5.69 -0.61
CA LYS A 140 6.96 -6.20 -1.29
C LYS A 140 5.82 -5.18 -1.41
N PHE A 141 6.04 -3.92 -1.06
CA PHE A 141 5.04 -2.86 -1.22
C PHE A 141 4.57 -2.79 -2.67
N ILE A 142 3.30 -3.13 -2.93
CA ILE A 142 2.64 -3.18 -4.26
C ILE A 142 3.52 -3.71 -5.42
N LEU A 143 4.37 -4.73 -5.14
CA LEU A 143 5.38 -5.20 -6.09
C LEU A 143 4.77 -5.69 -7.42
N GLY A 144 3.58 -6.32 -7.36
CA GLY A 144 2.83 -6.78 -8.53
C GLY A 144 2.33 -5.65 -9.43
N ASP A 145 2.31 -4.41 -8.94
CA ASP A 145 1.93 -3.21 -9.73
C ASP A 145 3.15 -2.36 -10.14
N GLY A 146 4.37 -2.83 -9.85
CA GLY A 146 5.62 -2.10 -10.12
C GLY A 146 6.29 -1.51 -8.88
N GLY A 147 5.73 -1.76 -7.69
CA GLY A 147 6.38 -1.47 -6.42
C GLY A 147 6.45 0.01 -6.05
N LEU A 148 7.43 0.34 -5.21
CA LEU A 148 7.62 1.71 -4.70
C LEU A 148 7.84 2.75 -5.82
N LEU A 149 8.39 2.37 -6.98
CA LEU A 149 8.62 3.30 -8.10
C LEU A 149 7.33 3.85 -8.72
N ARG A 150 6.16 3.30 -8.36
CA ARG A 150 4.85 3.88 -8.70
C ARG A 150 4.45 5.07 -7.83
N MET A 151 5.13 5.31 -6.70
CA MET A 151 4.77 6.36 -5.75
C MET A 151 5.09 7.73 -6.33
N VAL A 152 4.07 8.46 -6.81
CA VAL A 152 4.22 9.78 -7.46
C VAL A 152 3.86 10.94 -6.54
N TRP A 153 3.14 10.71 -5.44
CA TRP A 153 2.76 11.78 -4.52
C TRP A 153 2.61 11.28 -3.08
N MET A 154 3.08 12.07 -2.12
CA MET A 154 2.79 11.88 -0.69
C MET A 154 2.93 13.21 0.06
N PRO A 155 2.22 13.39 1.21
CA PRO A 155 2.39 14.59 2.02
C PRO A 155 3.84 14.79 2.43
N LYS A 156 4.30 16.04 2.43
CA LYS A 156 5.67 16.39 2.79
C LYS A 156 6.05 15.90 4.19
N ILE A 157 5.13 16.02 5.16
CA ILE A 157 5.33 15.50 6.51
C ILE A 157 5.67 13.99 6.53
N LEU A 158 4.97 13.20 5.71
CA LEU A 158 5.21 11.76 5.60
C LEU A 158 6.52 11.49 4.85
N LYS A 159 6.76 12.23 3.76
CA LYS A 159 7.98 12.12 2.95
C LYS A 159 9.23 12.38 3.79
N ASP A 160 9.22 13.47 4.56
CA ASP A 160 10.33 13.86 5.42
C ASP A 160 10.58 12.81 6.53
N GLU A 161 9.51 12.21 7.09
CA GLU A 161 9.60 11.13 8.10
C GLU A 161 10.30 9.86 7.58
N ILE A 162 10.14 9.55 6.29
CA ILE A 162 10.66 8.32 5.66
C ILE A 162 11.70 8.57 4.57
N TYR A 163 12.24 9.78 4.48
CA TYR A 163 13.07 10.26 3.37
C TYR A 163 14.28 9.35 3.08
N ASP A 164 15.09 9.07 4.11
CA ASP A 164 16.27 8.21 3.98
C ASP A 164 15.90 6.78 3.55
N ARG A 165 14.76 6.27 4.04
CA ARG A 165 14.26 4.93 3.68
C ARG A 165 13.77 4.87 2.24
N LEU A 166 13.12 5.93 1.75
CA LEU A 166 12.71 6.06 0.34
C LEU A 166 13.92 6.06 -0.58
N ASN A 167 14.94 6.87 -0.25
CA ASN A 167 16.16 6.93 -1.06
C ASN A 167 16.96 5.62 -1.02
N ALA A 168 17.09 5.00 0.15
CA ALA A 168 17.74 3.69 0.26
C ALA A 168 17.00 2.62 -0.57
N ARG A 169 15.66 2.62 -0.54
CA ARG A 169 14.86 1.66 -1.31
C ARG A 169 14.88 1.96 -2.80
N GLY A 170 14.76 3.22 -3.20
CA GLY A 170 14.88 3.68 -4.58
C GLY A 170 16.23 3.29 -5.18
N LYS A 171 17.33 3.52 -4.46
CA LYS A 171 18.68 3.10 -4.85
C LYS A 171 18.78 1.60 -5.06
N ALA A 172 18.19 0.80 -4.18
CA ALA A 172 18.12 -0.65 -4.34
C ALA A 172 17.29 -1.10 -5.56
N MET A 173 16.46 -0.21 -6.11
CA MET A 173 15.67 -0.39 -7.33
C MET A 173 16.28 0.35 -8.55
N GLY A 174 17.48 0.93 -8.42
CA GLY A 174 18.20 1.60 -9.51
C GLY A 174 17.89 3.08 -9.70
N VAL A 175 17.19 3.72 -8.75
CA VAL A 175 16.81 5.15 -8.82
C VAL A 175 17.43 5.93 -7.66
N GLU A 176 18.41 6.78 -7.96
CA GLU A 176 19.03 7.68 -6.98
C GLU A 176 18.11 8.86 -6.68
N ASN A 177 18.15 9.38 -5.45
CA ASN A 177 17.33 10.52 -4.98
C ASN A 177 15.82 10.35 -5.26
N PHE A 178 15.31 9.12 -5.19
CA PHE A 178 13.92 8.81 -5.52
C PHE A 178 12.92 9.68 -4.74
N ALA A 179 13.19 10.00 -3.46
CA ALA A 179 12.29 10.82 -2.65
C ALA A 179 12.04 12.22 -3.25
N ASP A 180 13.03 12.80 -3.94
CA ASP A 180 12.95 14.14 -4.57
C ASP A 180 12.18 14.12 -5.90
N MET A 181 11.89 12.93 -6.43
CA MET A 181 11.09 12.74 -7.64
C MET A 181 9.59 12.64 -7.32
N ILE A 182 9.24 12.31 -6.07
CA ILE A 182 7.86 12.19 -5.61
C ILE A 182 7.32 13.60 -5.36
N ALA A 183 6.15 13.95 -5.89
CA ALA A 183 5.49 15.22 -5.61
C ALA A 183 4.92 15.26 -4.17
N ASP A 184 4.57 16.44 -3.69
CA ASP A 184 3.84 16.66 -2.43
C ASP A 184 2.92 17.88 -2.56
N GLU A 185 2.27 18.28 -1.48
CA GLU A 185 1.35 19.41 -1.45
C GLU A 185 1.99 20.77 -1.79
N THR A 186 3.32 20.88 -1.76
CA THR A 186 4.03 22.11 -2.18
C THR A 186 4.25 22.19 -3.69
N VAL A 187 4.08 21.05 -4.39
CA VAL A 187 4.12 20.95 -5.85
C VAL A 187 2.72 21.13 -6.43
N GLY A 188 1.73 20.40 -5.90
CA GLY A 188 0.36 20.41 -6.41
C GLY A 188 -0.57 19.46 -5.67
N LEU A 189 -1.87 19.69 -5.85
CA LEU A 189 -2.96 18.93 -5.21
C LEU A 189 -3.89 18.26 -6.22
N THR A 190 -3.56 18.30 -7.51
CA THR A 190 -4.27 17.65 -8.61
C THR A 190 -3.29 16.91 -9.51
N GLU A 191 -3.76 15.90 -10.25
CA GLU A 191 -2.92 15.17 -11.22
C GLU A 191 -2.33 16.12 -12.29
N GLU A 192 -3.10 17.13 -12.73
CA GLU A 192 -2.67 18.11 -13.72
C GLU A 192 -1.53 19.01 -13.21
N GLU A 193 -1.57 19.41 -11.93
CA GLU A 193 -0.54 20.26 -11.33
C GLU A 193 0.78 19.50 -11.10
N ILE A 194 0.72 18.22 -10.73
CA ILE A 194 1.91 17.45 -10.40
C ILE A 194 2.56 16.82 -11.63
N LEU A 195 1.81 16.58 -12.72
CA LEU A 195 2.32 15.91 -13.91
C LEU A 195 3.53 16.62 -14.54
N PRO A 196 3.55 17.96 -14.71
CA PRO A 196 4.74 18.67 -15.20
C PRO A 196 5.98 18.46 -14.33
N PHE A 197 5.82 18.44 -13.01
CA PHE A 197 6.92 18.15 -12.08
C PHE A 197 7.43 16.72 -12.24
N LEU A 198 6.54 15.74 -12.36
CA LEU A 198 6.92 14.34 -12.58
C LEU A 198 7.67 14.18 -13.91
N GLN A 199 7.28 14.91 -14.95
CA GLN A 199 7.97 14.93 -16.24
C GLN A 199 9.35 15.60 -16.14
N GLU A 200 9.44 16.75 -15.48
CA GLU A 200 10.71 17.46 -15.25
C GLU A 200 11.72 16.60 -14.48
N LYS A 201 11.25 15.89 -13.45
CA LYS A 201 12.08 14.96 -12.66
C LYS A 201 12.39 13.66 -13.39
N GLY A 202 11.71 13.35 -14.50
CA GLY A 202 11.83 12.06 -15.17
C GLY A 202 11.36 10.90 -14.30
N HIS A 203 10.23 11.06 -13.61
CA HIS A 203 9.71 10.08 -12.67
C HIS A 203 9.50 8.71 -13.34
N PRO A 204 10.02 7.59 -12.78
CA PRO A 204 10.03 6.28 -13.44
C PRO A 204 8.64 5.79 -13.81
N ALA A 205 7.64 6.03 -12.95
CA ALA A 205 6.24 5.63 -13.19
C ALA A 205 5.69 6.03 -14.57
N LEU A 206 6.12 7.18 -15.12
CA LEU A 206 5.62 7.68 -16.41
C LEU A 206 6.04 6.81 -17.61
N THR A 207 7.06 5.98 -17.44
CA THR A 207 7.64 5.14 -18.52
C THR A 207 7.44 3.65 -18.29
N MET A 208 6.86 3.27 -17.15
CA MET A 208 6.49 1.88 -16.85
C MET A 208 5.24 1.50 -17.64
N ASP A 209 4.96 0.19 -17.72
CA ASP A 209 3.72 -0.31 -18.31
C ASP A 209 2.49 0.36 -17.68
N PRO A 210 1.37 0.49 -18.41
CA PRO A 210 0.13 1.02 -17.85
C PRO A 210 -0.32 0.25 -16.60
N LEU A 211 -0.65 0.98 -15.54
CA LEU A 211 -1.10 0.41 -14.26
C LEU A 211 -2.49 -0.24 -14.37
N ILE A 212 -3.27 0.16 -15.36
CA ILE A 212 -4.52 -0.45 -15.78
C ILE A 212 -4.38 -0.82 -17.27
N ALA A 213 -4.78 -2.04 -17.62
CA ALA A 213 -4.84 -2.54 -18.99
C ALA A 213 -6.12 -2.10 -19.72
#